data_AF-A0A0Q4UYN7-F1
#
_entry.id   AF-A0A0Q4UYN7-F1
#
_cell.length_a   1.000
_cell.length_b   1.000
_cell.length_c   1.000
_cell.angle_alpha   90.00
_cell.angle_beta   90.00
_cell.angle_gamma   90.00
#
_symmetry.space_group_name_H-M   'P 1'
#
loop_
_entity.id
_entity.type
_entity.pdbx_description
1 polymer ?
#
loop_
_entity_poly.entity_id
_entity_poly.type
_entity_poly.pdbx_seq_one_letter_code
_entity_poly.pdbx_strand_id
1 'polypeptide(L)'
;MTDTERVDPAGARRLAGRQVRVVGTGLLGASIGLALRQQGVDVVLDDASPASIALAVDYGAGRRPVPGDAPDLIVVAVPPDVTATVVERELHDHPTALVTDVSSVKAGPLAALRAAGADLSRYIGSHPMAGRERSGAIAARADLFIGRPWVIAGHPDISYRGAALVEDLALDVGASVVEMDVDSHDQAVALVSHAPQIVATLMASRLRSAPEEFLELAGGGVRDVTRVAASDPGLWVQILGANAERVRPVLQAIRDELDGVIDALADPVASGSPRAVAEAMSSGNVGVARLPGKHGTRKRFSNIVVLIDDTPGQLAQLLMEIGQIGVNLEDLRLEHSPGAPIGIVEVSVVPEDEQRLLDELEERGWRIAAAWA
;
A
#
# COMPACT_ATOMS: atom_id res chain seq x y z
N MET A 1 -31.71 -22.84 30.07
CA MET A 1 -30.34 -23.31 30.36
C MET A 1 -30.06 -24.39 29.33
N THR A 2 -29.31 -24.15 28.27
CA THR A 2 -28.07 -23.36 28.18
C THR A 2 -28.08 -22.50 26.93
N ASP A 3 -27.82 -21.21 27.14
CA ASP A 3 -27.58 -20.22 26.10
C ASP A 3 -26.14 -20.44 25.61
N THR A 4 -25.99 -20.84 24.36
CA THR A 4 -24.67 -21.00 23.72
C THR A 4 -24.17 -19.61 23.40
N GLU A 5 -23.25 -19.10 24.22
CA GLU A 5 -22.45 -17.91 23.92
C GLU A 5 -21.87 -18.04 22.52
N ARG A 6 -22.39 -17.24 21.59
CA ARG A 6 -21.69 -16.93 20.35
C ARG A 6 -20.43 -16.16 20.74
N VAL A 7 -19.30 -16.83 20.69
CA VAL A 7 -17.99 -16.19 20.71
C VAL A 7 -17.91 -15.31 19.46
N ASP A 8 -17.87 -13.99 19.66
CA ASP A 8 -17.61 -12.99 18.62
C ASP A 8 -16.17 -13.20 18.08
N PRO A 9 -15.97 -13.52 16.79
CA PRO A 9 -14.65 -13.86 16.26
C PRO A 9 -13.75 -12.64 16.00
N ALA A 10 -14.20 -11.41 16.27
CA ALA A 10 -13.35 -10.23 16.32
C ALA A 10 -12.73 -10.12 17.72
N GLY A 11 -11.39 -10.08 17.80
CA GLY A 11 -10.70 -9.81 19.07
C GLY A 11 -11.29 -8.59 19.78
N ALA A 12 -11.30 -8.61 21.11
CA ALA A 12 -11.86 -7.54 21.94
C ALA A 12 -11.44 -6.16 21.37
N ARG A 13 -12.42 -5.32 21.01
CA ARG A 13 -12.20 -3.97 20.46
C ARG A 13 -11.35 -3.17 21.44
N ARG A 14 -10.11 -2.86 21.05
CA ARG A 14 -9.04 -2.49 21.97
C ARG A 14 -9.15 -1.05 22.44
N LEU A 15 -9.62 -0.18 21.56
CA LEU A 15 -9.88 1.23 21.84
C LEU A 15 -11.31 1.51 22.32
N ALA A 16 -12.13 0.49 22.58
CA ALA A 16 -13.49 0.69 23.07
C ALA A 16 -13.52 1.49 24.39
N GLY A 17 -14.36 2.53 24.44
CA GLY A 17 -14.47 3.42 25.60
C GLY A 17 -13.38 4.49 25.70
N ARG A 18 -12.45 4.57 24.75
CA ARG A 18 -11.46 5.65 24.61
C ARG A 18 -11.97 6.76 23.71
N GLN A 19 -11.38 7.95 23.84
CA GLN A 19 -11.56 9.04 22.88
C GLN A 19 -10.32 9.16 21.98
N VAL A 20 -10.54 9.15 20.67
CA VAL A 20 -9.48 9.30 19.66
C VAL A 20 -9.66 10.62 18.92
N ARG A 21 -8.62 11.43 18.85
CA ARG A 21 -8.59 12.65 18.04
C ARG A 21 -7.86 12.36 16.73
N VAL A 22 -8.43 12.77 15.60
CA VAL A 22 -7.80 12.68 14.28
C VAL A 22 -7.60 14.08 13.73
N VAL A 23 -6.34 14.44 13.49
CA VAL A 23 -5.93 15.75 12.96
C VAL A 23 -5.51 15.61 11.51
N GLY A 24 -6.27 16.19 10.60
CA GLY A 24 -6.18 15.94 9.16
C GLY A 24 -7.25 14.94 8.72
N THR A 25 -8.22 15.42 7.97
CA THR A 25 -9.43 14.69 7.55
C THR A 25 -9.42 14.33 6.06
N GLY A 26 -8.22 14.13 5.51
CA GLY A 26 -8.00 13.60 4.17
C GLY A 26 -8.34 12.10 4.05
N LEU A 27 -7.79 11.43 3.03
CA LEU A 27 -8.04 10.00 2.78
C LEU A 27 -7.76 9.14 4.03
N LEU A 28 -6.56 9.24 4.62
CA LEU A 28 -6.15 8.39 5.73
C LEU A 28 -6.92 8.72 7.01
N GLY A 29 -6.92 9.98 7.43
CA GLY A 29 -7.57 10.39 8.68
C GLY A 29 -9.08 10.12 8.67
N ALA A 30 -9.79 10.44 7.59
CA ALA A 30 -11.21 10.11 7.51
C ALA A 30 -11.45 8.59 7.47
N SER A 31 -10.57 7.80 6.83
CA SER A 31 -10.69 6.33 6.83
C SER A 31 -10.51 5.74 8.22
N ILE A 32 -9.54 6.26 8.99
CA ILE A 32 -9.32 5.87 10.40
C ILE A 32 -10.56 6.21 11.21
N GLY A 33 -11.08 7.44 11.06
CA GLY A 33 -12.29 7.86 11.75
C GLY A 33 -13.48 6.95 11.46
N LEU A 34 -13.74 6.62 10.19
CA LEU A 34 -14.82 5.71 9.80
C LEU A 34 -14.67 4.31 10.42
N ALA A 35 -13.47 3.74 10.36
CA ALA A 35 -13.18 2.41 10.91
C ALA A 35 -13.44 2.38 12.42
N LEU A 36 -12.93 3.38 13.15
CA LEU A 36 -13.10 3.48 14.61
C LEU A 36 -14.56 3.76 15.00
N ARG A 37 -15.27 4.60 14.24
CA ARG A 37 -16.70 4.90 14.48
C ARG A 37 -17.57 3.66 14.33
N GLN A 38 -17.27 2.77 13.37
CA GLN A 38 -17.98 1.49 13.23
C GLN A 38 -17.82 0.57 14.46
N GLN A 39 -16.77 0.78 15.24
CA GLN A 39 -16.49 0.02 16.45
C GLN A 39 -17.06 0.65 17.72
N GLY A 40 -17.66 1.83 17.61
CA GLY A 40 -18.24 2.57 18.72
C GLY A 40 -17.24 3.47 19.46
N VAL A 41 -16.05 3.71 18.90
CA VAL A 41 -15.08 4.65 19.47
C VAL A 41 -15.57 6.10 19.28
N ASP A 42 -15.31 6.96 20.26
CA ASP A 42 -15.58 8.39 20.16
C ASP A 42 -14.44 9.07 19.39
N VAL A 43 -14.73 9.57 18.18
CA VAL A 43 -13.74 10.17 17.29
C VAL A 43 -13.97 11.67 17.14
N VAL A 44 -12.98 12.46 17.56
CA VAL A 44 -12.94 13.92 17.43
C VAL A 44 -12.11 14.30 16.22
N LEU A 45 -12.65 15.11 15.31
CA LEU A 45 -11.98 15.51 14.08
C LEU A 45 -11.47 16.95 14.16
N ASP A 46 -10.23 17.16 13.71
CA ASP A 46 -9.64 18.47 13.49
C ASP A 46 -8.99 18.57 12.11
N ASP A 47 -8.97 19.75 11.52
CA ASP A 47 -8.35 20.03 10.24
C ASP A 47 -8.14 21.53 10.08
N ALA A 48 -7.09 21.93 9.34
CA ALA A 48 -6.88 23.34 8.99
C ALA A 48 -8.02 23.91 8.13
N SER A 49 -8.74 23.05 7.40
CA SER A 49 -9.87 23.41 6.55
C SER A 49 -11.22 23.09 7.24
N PRO A 50 -12.01 24.11 7.61
CA PRO A 50 -13.35 23.91 8.18
C PRO A 50 -14.29 23.12 7.27
N ALA A 51 -14.09 23.22 5.95
CA ALA A 51 -14.84 22.49 4.94
C ALA A 51 -14.49 21.00 4.93
N SER A 52 -13.21 20.65 5.13
CA SER A 52 -12.76 19.25 5.25
C SER A 52 -13.37 18.58 6.48
N ILE A 53 -13.39 19.27 7.63
CA ILE A 53 -14.05 18.79 8.84
C ILE A 53 -15.55 18.56 8.59
N ALA A 54 -16.24 19.54 7.99
CA ALA A 54 -17.67 19.42 7.70
C ALA A 54 -17.96 18.18 6.87
N LEU A 55 -17.22 18.01 5.77
CA LEU A 55 -17.35 16.87 4.87
C LEU A 55 -17.09 15.54 5.58
N ALA A 56 -16.04 15.45 6.40
CA ALA A 56 -15.70 14.23 7.13
C ALA A 56 -16.74 13.88 8.21
N VAL A 57 -17.29 14.87 8.89
CA VAL A 57 -18.41 14.69 9.85
C VAL A 57 -19.66 14.19 9.12
N ASP A 58 -20.04 14.82 8.01
CA ASP A 58 -21.18 14.42 7.20
C ASP A 58 -21.00 13.00 6.63
N TYR A 59 -19.75 12.63 6.31
CA TYR A 59 -19.40 11.29 5.87
C TYR A 59 -19.40 10.24 7.00
N GLY A 60 -19.51 10.68 8.26
CA GLY A 60 -19.60 9.81 9.44
C GLY A 60 -18.26 9.43 10.08
N ALA A 61 -17.16 10.08 9.69
CA ALA A 61 -15.82 9.77 10.20
C ALA A 61 -15.61 10.19 11.67
N GLY A 62 -16.49 11.02 12.24
CA GLY A 62 -16.37 11.50 13.62
C GLY A 62 -17.23 12.72 13.88
N ARG A 63 -16.90 13.47 14.92
CA ARG A 63 -17.60 14.70 15.32
C ARG A 63 -16.63 15.88 15.48
N ARG A 64 -17.18 17.09 15.50
CA ARG A 64 -16.43 18.30 15.83
C ARG A 64 -15.98 18.30 17.30
N PRO A 65 -14.87 18.99 17.63
CA PRO A 65 -14.41 19.13 18.99
C PRO A 65 -15.41 19.94 19.82
N VAL A 66 -15.54 19.59 21.10
CA VAL A 66 -16.34 20.30 22.11
C VAL A 66 -15.49 20.60 23.35
N PRO A 67 -15.84 21.63 24.15
CA PRO A 67 -15.16 21.86 25.42
C PRO A 67 -15.24 20.62 26.33
N GLY A 68 -14.10 20.22 26.89
CA GLY A 68 -13.99 19.05 27.76
C GLY A 68 -13.53 17.76 27.06
N ASP A 69 -13.32 17.78 25.73
CA ASP A 69 -12.64 16.69 25.04
C ASP A 69 -11.24 16.47 25.61
N ALA A 70 -10.93 15.21 25.89
CA ALA A 70 -9.69 14.74 26.53
C ALA A 70 -9.26 13.43 25.85
N PRO A 71 -8.67 13.50 24.64
CA PRO A 71 -8.32 12.31 23.88
C PRO A 71 -7.22 11.50 24.58
N ASP A 72 -7.37 10.17 24.56
CA ASP A 72 -6.32 9.24 24.99
C ASP A 72 -5.24 9.09 23.90
N LEU A 73 -5.67 9.13 22.63
CA LEU A 73 -4.84 8.96 21.45
C LEU A 73 -5.13 10.06 20.43
N ILE A 74 -4.09 10.64 19.87
CA ILE A 74 -4.16 11.61 18.78
C ILE A 74 -3.44 11.04 17.56
N VAL A 75 -4.13 11.01 16.42
CA VAL A 75 -3.62 10.54 15.13
C VAL A 75 -3.48 11.72 14.19
N VAL A 76 -2.24 12.07 13.84
CA VAL A 76 -1.88 13.16 12.93
C VAL A 76 -1.76 12.61 11.51
N ALA A 77 -2.73 12.95 10.67
CA ALA A 77 -2.87 12.52 9.28
C ALA A 77 -2.79 13.72 8.30
N VAL A 78 -1.81 14.58 8.54
CA VAL A 78 -1.49 15.75 7.71
C VAL A 78 -0.32 15.46 6.76
N PRO A 79 -0.06 16.30 5.74
CA PRO A 79 1.08 16.12 4.85
C PRO A 79 2.45 16.15 5.59
N PRO A 80 3.49 15.50 5.04
CA PRO A 80 4.80 15.39 5.69
C PRO A 80 5.45 16.70 6.10
N ASP A 81 5.26 17.78 5.33
CA ASP A 81 5.91 19.08 5.56
C ASP A 81 5.45 19.80 6.83
N VAL A 82 4.22 19.54 7.29
CA VAL A 82 3.64 20.15 8.49
C VAL A 82 3.48 19.16 9.66
N THR A 83 3.84 17.88 9.45
CA THR A 83 3.63 16.81 10.44
C THR A 83 4.26 17.13 11.79
N ALA A 84 5.54 17.53 11.82
CA ALA A 84 6.25 17.83 13.07
C ALA A 84 5.58 18.97 13.86
N THR A 85 5.25 20.07 13.18
CA THR A 85 4.59 21.24 13.78
C THR A 85 3.23 20.87 14.38
N VAL A 86 2.45 20.04 13.68
CA VAL A 86 1.14 19.61 14.17
C VAL A 86 1.31 18.65 15.35
N VAL A 87 2.23 17.69 15.29
CA VAL A 87 2.51 16.80 16.42
C VAL A 87 2.96 17.60 17.66
N GLU A 88 3.86 18.57 17.50
CA GLU A 88 4.32 19.43 18.59
C GLU A 88 3.16 20.17 19.27
N ARG A 89 2.28 20.77 18.46
CA ARG A 89 1.05 21.43 18.95
C ARG A 89 0.19 20.46 19.76
N GLU A 90 -0.12 19.29 19.21
CA GLU A 90 -0.98 18.31 19.89
C GLU A 90 -0.34 17.77 21.18
N LEU A 91 0.98 17.57 21.22
CA LEU A 91 1.70 17.18 22.43
C LEU A 91 1.62 18.25 23.53
N HIS A 92 1.58 19.54 23.15
CA HIS A 92 1.45 20.67 24.06
C HIS A 92 0.02 20.84 24.57
N ASP A 93 -0.95 20.87 23.66
CA ASP A 93 -2.37 21.14 23.97
C ASP A 93 -3.03 19.96 24.71
N HIS A 94 -2.52 18.74 24.52
CA HIS A 94 -3.03 17.52 25.14
C HIS A 94 -1.91 16.80 25.93
N PRO A 95 -1.57 17.28 27.14
CA PRO A 95 -0.39 16.83 27.88
C PRO A 95 -0.46 15.38 28.38
N THR A 96 -1.64 14.76 28.35
CA THR A 96 -1.85 13.37 28.79
C THR A 96 -2.02 12.39 27.63
N ALA A 97 -2.18 12.87 26.40
CA ALA A 97 -2.47 12.02 25.24
C ALA A 97 -1.19 11.41 24.66
N LEU A 98 -1.32 10.21 24.10
CA LEU A 98 -0.33 9.66 23.18
C LEU A 98 -0.57 10.26 21.79
N VAL A 99 0.50 10.67 21.10
CA VAL A 99 0.42 11.22 19.74
C VAL A 99 1.14 10.29 18.77
N THR A 100 0.49 9.97 17.67
CA THR A 100 1.08 9.26 16.53
C THR A 100 0.80 10.02 15.25
N ASP A 101 1.71 9.94 14.28
CA ASP A 101 1.43 10.36 12.91
C ASP A 101 1.33 9.14 11.97
N VAL A 102 0.74 9.37 10.79
CA VAL A 102 0.64 8.39 9.70
C VAL A 102 1.42 8.81 8.44
N SER A 103 2.43 9.67 8.60
CA SER A 103 3.23 10.21 7.49
C SER A 103 3.96 9.10 6.72
N SER A 104 4.33 9.35 5.46
CA SER A 104 5.10 8.38 4.66
C SER A 104 6.58 8.30 5.01
N VAL A 105 7.06 9.16 5.91
CA VAL A 105 8.46 9.27 6.36
C VAL A 105 8.52 9.46 7.87
N LYS A 106 9.59 8.97 8.52
CA LYS A 106 9.69 8.93 9.98
C LYS A 106 10.88 9.71 10.55
N ALA A 107 12.02 9.73 9.87
CA ALA A 107 13.24 10.35 10.39
C ALA A 107 13.09 11.87 10.51
N GLY A 108 12.54 12.52 9.48
CA GLY A 108 12.34 13.97 9.44
C GLY A 108 11.47 14.49 10.61
N PRO A 109 10.23 14.00 10.76
CA PRO A 109 9.35 14.42 11.85
C PRO A 109 9.97 14.20 13.24
N LEU A 110 10.57 13.02 13.50
CA LEU A 110 11.20 12.74 14.80
C LEU A 110 12.37 13.69 15.08
N ALA A 111 13.23 13.95 14.11
CA ALA A 111 14.37 14.85 14.27
C ALA A 111 13.91 16.29 14.57
N ALA A 112 12.87 16.76 13.88
CA ALA A 112 12.30 18.10 14.11
C ALA A 112 11.70 18.22 15.51
N LEU A 113 10.91 17.22 15.96
CA LEU A 113 10.34 17.20 17.30
C LEU A 113 11.41 17.15 18.39
N ARG A 114 12.48 16.38 18.18
CA ARG A 114 13.63 16.34 19.10
C ARG A 114 14.32 17.70 19.19
N ALA A 115 14.54 18.36 18.06
CA ALA A 115 15.16 19.69 18.03
C ALA A 115 14.31 20.77 18.71
N ALA A 116 12.98 20.62 18.63
CA ALA A 116 12.02 21.50 19.33
C ALA A 116 11.94 21.23 20.85
N GLY A 117 12.53 20.13 21.35
CA GLY A 117 12.44 19.75 22.76
C GLY A 117 11.06 19.21 23.14
N ALA A 118 10.32 18.65 22.19
CA ALA A 118 9.02 18.03 22.43
C ALA A 118 9.14 16.80 23.36
N ASP A 119 8.07 16.47 24.07
CA ASP A 119 8.00 15.27 24.92
C ASP A 119 7.85 14.00 24.06
N LEU A 120 9.00 13.47 23.64
CA LEU A 120 9.06 12.27 22.81
C LEU A 120 8.62 10.98 23.53
N SER A 121 8.43 11.01 24.86
CA SER A 121 7.94 9.84 25.61
C SER A 121 6.46 9.52 25.32
N ARG A 122 5.76 10.46 24.68
CA ARG A 122 4.36 10.36 24.23
C ARG A 122 4.19 10.53 22.73
N TYR A 123 5.26 10.34 21.96
CA TYR A 123 5.18 10.36 20.50
C TYR A 123 5.73 9.07 19.93
N ILE A 124 5.03 8.52 18.93
CA ILE A 124 5.59 7.47 18.08
C ILE A 124 5.04 7.61 16.66
N GLY A 125 5.94 7.71 15.70
CA GLY A 125 5.55 7.77 14.30
C GLY A 125 5.08 6.40 13.81
N SER A 126 4.04 6.39 12.97
CA SER A 126 3.53 5.18 12.35
C SER A 126 3.24 5.40 10.87
N HIS A 127 2.98 4.34 10.11
CA HIS A 127 2.70 4.44 8.68
C HIS A 127 1.81 3.27 8.21
N PRO A 128 0.51 3.49 7.99
CA PRO A 128 -0.29 2.54 7.23
C PRO A 128 0.26 2.46 5.81
N MET A 129 0.70 1.29 5.38
CA MET A 129 1.06 1.00 3.98
C MET A 129 -0.22 0.83 3.14
N ALA A 130 -1.07 1.85 3.22
CA ALA A 130 -2.38 1.91 2.62
C ALA A 130 -2.53 3.28 1.97
N GLY A 131 -2.98 3.28 0.73
CA GLY A 131 -3.25 4.51 0.00
C GLY A 131 -3.98 4.19 -1.29
N ARG A 132 -4.47 5.23 -1.92
CA ARG A 132 -4.97 5.22 -3.30
C ARG A 132 -4.40 6.45 -3.99
N GLU A 133 -4.33 6.39 -5.31
CA GLU A 133 -4.00 7.51 -6.19
C GLU A 133 -5.04 8.66 -6.15
N ARG A 134 -6.07 8.56 -5.29
CA ARG A 134 -7.12 9.56 -5.07
C ARG A 134 -7.04 10.12 -3.65
N SER A 135 -7.29 11.42 -3.50
CA SER A 135 -7.19 12.14 -2.23
C SER A 135 -8.54 12.59 -1.67
N GLY A 136 -8.54 13.10 -0.43
CA GLY A 136 -9.70 13.71 0.23
C GLY A 136 -10.65 12.74 0.94
N ALA A 137 -11.52 13.29 1.80
CA ALA A 137 -12.45 12.53 2.64
C ALA A 137 -13.44 11.65 1.84
N ILE A 138 -13.84 12.06 0.63
CA ILE A 138 -14.78 11.31 -0.22
C ILE A 138 -14.18 9.97 -0.68
N ALA A 139 -12.86 9.90 -0.81
CA ALA A 139 -12.14 8.68 -1.15
C ALA A 139 -11.94 7.76 0.07
N ALA A 140 -12.27 8.21 1.29
CA ALA A 140 -12.08 7.46 2.52
C ALA A 140 -12.95 6.22 2.59
N ARG A 141 -12.43 5.16 3.20
CA ARG A 141 -13.12 3.89 3.37
C ARG A 141 -12.75 3.27 4.71
N ALA A 142 -13.73 2.73 5.43
CA ALA A 142 -13.50 2.08 6.72
C ALA A 142 -12.62 0.82 6.61
N ASP A 143 -12.64 0.14 5.45
CA ASP A 143 -11.87 -1.07 5.17
C ASP A 143 -10.48 -0.80 4.58
N LEU A 144 -10.05 0.47 4.51
CA LEU A 144 -8.83 0.87 3.80
C LEU A 144 -7.57 0.14 4.28
N PHE A 145 -7.53 -0.24 5.56
CA PHE A 145 -6.36 -0.80 6.22
C PHE A 145 -6.40 -2.32 6.38
N ILE A 146 -7.52 -2.97 6.06
CA ILE A 146 -7.72 -4.40 6.30
C ILE A 146 -6.65 -5.23 5.57
N GLY A 147 -5.92 -6.04 6.34
CA GLY A 147 -4.85 -6.92 5.84
C GLY A 147 -3.62 -6.19 5.31
N ARG A 148 -3.54 -4.86 5.45
CA ARG A 148 -2.40 -4.07 4.99
C ARG A 148 -1.37 -3.90 6.10
N PRO A 149 -0.07 -3.86 5.78
CA PRO A 149 0.95 -3.55 6.77
C PRO A 149 0.72 -2.16 7.40
N TRP A 150 0.85 -2.06 8.71
CA TRP A 150 0.93 -0.81 9.44
C TRP A 150 2.24 -0.78 10.21
N VAL A 151 3.15 0.09 9.80
CA VAL A 151 4.46 0.21 10.44
C VAL A 151 4.35 1.05 11.70
N ILE A 152 4.92 0.58 12.80
CA ILE A 152 5.14 1.35 14.02
C ILE A 152 6.64 1.57 14.16
N ALA A 153 7.08 2.83 14.08
CA ALA A 153 8.48 3.21 14.00
C ALA A 153 9.03 3.61 15.38
N GLY A 154 9.58 2.63 16.10
CA GLY A 154 10.09 2.82 17.46
C GLY A 154 11.36 3.68 17.54
N HIS A 155 11.55 4.37 18.67
CA HIS A 155 12.77 5.10 19.02
C HIS A 155 13.06 5.03 20.53
N PRO A 156 14.27 5.36 20.99
CA PRO A 156 14.69 5.14 22.40
C PRO A 156 13.91 5.93 23.46
N ASP A 157 13.24 7.01 23.06
CA ASP A 157 12.56 7.91 24.00
C ASP A 157 11.15 7.45 24.40
N ILE A 158 10.59 6.45 23.69
CA ILE A 158 9.28 5.86 24.01
C ILE A 158 9.41 4.37 24.38
N SER A 159 8.68 3.96 25.42
CA SER A 159 8.62 2.56 25.83
C SER A 159 7.59 1.77 25.02
N TYR A 160 7.77 0.46 24.88
CA TYR A 160 6.78 -0.44 24.25
C TYR A 160 5.38 -0.26 24.85
N ARG A 161 5.28 -0.16 26.19
CA ARG A 161 4.00 0.11 26.88
C ARG A 161 3.41 1.48 26.52
N GLY A 162 4.25 2.48 26.31
CA GLY A 162 3.83 3.83 25.88
C GLY A 162 3.23 3.83 24.48
N ALA A 163 3.66 2.92 23.60
CA ALA A 163 3.18 2.80 22.22
C ALA A 163 1.92 1.93 22.06
N ALA A 164 1.44 1.26 23.12
CA ALA A 164 0.41 0.23 23.03
C ALA A 164 -0.89 0.69 22.35
N LEU A 165 -1.32 1.94 22.55
CA LEU A 165 -2.55 2.46 21.92
C LEU A 165 -2.42 2.58 20.39
N VAL A 166 -1.21 2.71 19.84
CA VAL A 166 -0.97 2.75 18.39
C VAL A 166 -1.02 1.34 17.79
N GLU A 167 -0.52 0.35 18.53
CA GLU A 167 -0.71 -1.06 18.17
C GLU A 167 -2.20 -1.43 18.18
N ASP A 168 -2.91 -1.03 19.24
CA ASP A 168 -4.35 -1.22 19.38
C ASP A 168 -5.12 -0.55 18.23
N LEU A 169 -4.74 0.69 17.85
CA LEU A 169 -5.30 1.38 16.69
C LEU A 169 -5.13 0.56 15.40
N ALA A 170 -3.91 0.12 15.10
CA ALA A 170 -3.60 -0.62 13.88
C ALA A 170 -4.39 -1.94 13.81
N LEU A 171 -4.50 -2.66 14.93
CA LEU A 171 -5.24 -3.91 15.03
C LEU A 171 -6.76 -3.67 14.91
N ASP A 172 -7.29 -2.65 15.58
CA ASP A 172 -8.71 -2.30 15.51
C ASP A 172 -9.10 -1.94 14.07
N VAL A 173 -8.29 -1.20 13.32
CA VAL A 173 -8.59 -0.90 11.90
C VAL A 173 -8.31 -2.08 10.94
N GLY A 174 -7.94 -3.26 11.47
CA GLY A 174 -7.75 -4.50 10.72
C GLY A 174 -6.40 -4.62 10.01
N ALA A 175 -5.43 -3.76 10.33
CA ALA A 175 -4.10 -3.80 9.74
C ALA A 175 -3.22 -4.90 10.36
N SER A 176 -2.13 -5.25 9.66
CA SER A 176 -1.08 -6.13 10.17
C SER A 176 0.09 -5.30 10.68
N VAL A 177 0.34 -5.35 11.99
CA VAL A 177 1.39 -4.54 12.63
C VAL A 177 2.77 -5.03 12.20
N VAL A 178 3.64 -4.08 11.85
CA VAL A 178 5.06 -4.31 11.58
C VAL A 178 5.87 -3.33 12.43
N GLU A 179 6.68 -3.84 13.34
CA GLU A 179 7.59 -3.01 14.15
C GLU A 179 8.95 -2.90 13.46
N MET A 180 9.49 -1.68 13.43
CA MET A 180 10.88 -1.42 13.06
C MET A 180 11.34 -0.09 13.64
N ASP A 181 12.63 0.20 13.55
CA ASP A 181 13.12 1.54 13.88
C ASP A 181 12.89 2.53 12.74
N VAL A 182 13.04 3.81 13.07
CA VAL A 182 12.80 4.94 12.17
C VAL A 182 13.67 4.94 10.92
N ASP A 183 14.95 4.54 11.02
CA ASP A 183 15.86 4.55 9.87
C ASP A 183 15.57 3.37 8.95
N SER A 184 15.34 2.19 9.52
CA SER A 184 14.92 1.00 8.78
C SER A 184 13.64 1.24 7.99
N HIS A 185 12.66 1.94 8.56
CA HIS A 185 11.45 2.33 7.85
C HIS A 185 11.76 3.18 6.61
N ASP A 186 12.48 4.29 6.78
CA ASP A 186 12.75 5.24 5.70
C ASP A 186 13.62 4.61 4.60
N GLN A 187 14.55 3.72 4.96
CA GLN A 187 15.30 2.92 4.00
C GLN A 187 14.40 1.92 3.24
N ALA A 188 13.49 1.23 3.94
CA ALA A 188 12.59 0.28 3.32
C ALA A 188 11.66 0.96 2.32
N VAL A 189 10.97 2.05 2.71
CA VAL A 189 10.03 2.76 1.82
C VAL A 189 10.73 3.46 0.65
N ALA A 190 12.01 3.84 0.81
CA ALA A 190 12.80 4.33 -0.32
C ALA A 190 12.88 3.30 -1.45
N LEU A 191 13.09 2.03 -1.12
CA LEU A 191 13.18 0.93 -2.07
C LEU A 191 11.81 0.45 -2.57
N VAL A 192 10.85 0.24 -1.65
CA VAL A 192 9.59 -0.45 -1.99
C VAL A 192 8.45 0.49 -2.38
N SER A 193 8.62 1.81 -2.28
CA SER A 193 7.58 2.79 -2.57
C SER A 193 8.09 4.01 -3.36
N HIS A 194 9.09 4.72 -2.84
CA HIS A 194 9.48 6.02 -3.39
C HIS A 194 10.22 5.93 -4.72
N ALA A 195 11.25 5.09 -4.83
CA ALA A 195 11.94 4.89 -6.09
C ALA A 195 11.02 4.30 -7.18
N PRO A 196 10.18 3.27 -6.90
CA PRO A 196 9.18 2.80 -7.85
C PRO A 196 8.25 3.90 -8.37
N GLN A 197 7.81 4.83 -7.53
CA GLN A 197 6.97 5.94 -7.98
C GLN A 197 7.69 6.85 -8.98
N ILE A 198 8.96 7.19 -8.72
CA ILE A 198 9.74 8.03 -9.63
C ILE A 198 9.99 7.32 -10.95
N VAL A 199 10.35 6.04 -10.92
CA VAL A 199 10.55 5.23 -12.13
C VAL A 199 9.25 5.18 -12.96
N ALA A 200 8.12 4.90 -12.32
CA ALA A 200 6.81 4.91 -12.97
C ALA A 200 6.47 6.26 -13.60
N THR A 201 6.74 7.35 -12.88
CA THR A 201 6.51 8.73 -13.35
C THR A 201 7.39 9.07 -14.55
N LEU A 202 8.68 8.73 -14.50
CA LEU A 202 9.61 8.97 -15.60
C LEU A 202 9.24 8.13 -16.83
N MET A 203 8.82 6.88 -16.64
CA MET A 203 8.34 6.02 -17.72
C MET A 203 7.06 6.60 -18.36
N ALA A 204 6.07 6.97 -17.54
CA ALA A 204 4.85 7.62 -18.02
C ALA A 204 5.13 8.92 -18.77
N SER A 205 6.15 9.68 -18.34
CA SER A 205 6.55 10.93 -19.01
C SER A 205 7.01 10.74 -20.45
N ARG A 206 7.51 9.54 -20.82
CA ARG A 206 7.93 9.22 -22.19
C ARG A 206 6.75 9.11 -23.14
N LEU A 207 5.56 8.77 -22.63
CA LEU A 207 4.33 8.66 -23.43
C LEU A 207 3.80 10.01 -23.89
N ARG A 208 4.16 11.13 -23.24
CA ARG A 208 3.65 12.47 -23.55
C ARG A 208 3.97 12.94 -24.99
N SER A 209 5.04 12.42 -25.56
CA SER A 209 5.52 12.80 -26.89
C SER A 209 5.39 11.65 -27.90
N ALA A 210 4.73 10.56 -27.52
CA ALA A 210 4.49 9.44 -28.42
C ALA A 210 3.38 9.79 -29.43
N PRO A 211 3.48 9.37 -30.70
CA PRO A 211 2.37 9.38 -31.65
C PRO A 211 1.15 8.62 -31.12
N GLU A 212 -0.06 9.06 -31.48
CA GLU A 212 -1.30 8.42 -31.03
C GLU A 212 -1.36 6.95 -31.47
N GLU A 213 -0.94 6.64 -32.69
CA GLU A 213 -0.87 5.27 -33.19
C GLU A 213 0.03 4.34 -32.35
N PHE A 214 0.99 4.89 -31.60
CA PHE A 214 1.84 4.09 -30.69
C PHE A 214 1.13 3.84 -29.36
N LEU A 215 0.29 4.77 -28.92
CA LEU A 215 -0.51 4.63 -27.71
C LEU A 215 -1.62 3.58 -27.90
N GLU A 216 -2.15 3.43 -29.11
CA GLU A 216 -3.11 2.37 -29.46
C GLU A 216 -2.54 0.96 -29.27
N LEU A 217 -1.20 0.80 -29.37
CA LEU A 217 -0.51 -0.47 -29.13
C LEU A 217 -0.29 -0.76 -27.63
N ALA A 218 -0.62 0.17 -26.72
CA ALA A 218 -0.34 0.00 -25.30
C ALA A 218 -1.19 -1.13 -24.69
N GLY A 219 -0.52 -2.18 -24.23
CA GLY A 219 -1.11 -3.32 -23.50
C GLY A 219 -1.18 -3.11 -21.98
N GLY A 220 -1.46 -4.19 -21.24
CA GLY A 220 -1.53 -4.18 -19.77
C GLY A 220 -0.23 -3.77 -19.09
N GLY A 221 0.92 -4.26 -19.58
CA GLY A 221 2.22 -4.00 -18.95
C GLY A 221 2.59 -2.52 -18.80
N VAL A 222 2.32 -1.68 -19.80
CA VAL A 222 2.56 -0.23 -19.68
C VAL A 222 1.63 0.40 -18.64
N ARG A 223 0.36 -0.03 -18.59
CA ARG A 223 -0.62 0.47 -17.61
C ARG A 223 -0.21 0.10 -16.19
N ASP A 224 0.32 -1.10 -15.97
CA ASP A 224 0.76 -1.56 -14.66
C ASP A 224 2.00 -0.81 -14.16
N VAL A 225 3.02 -0.65 -15.01
CA VAL A 225 4.24 0.09 -14.68
C VAL A 225 3.93 1.57 -14.41
N THR A 226 2.96 2.15 -15.12
CA THR A 226 2.64 3.58 -15.01
C THR A 226 1.49 3.89 -14.06
N ARG A 227 0.84 2.89 -13.45
CA ARG A 227 -0.35 3.08 -12.61
C ARG A 227 -0.17 4.11 -11.50
N VAL A 228 0.97 4.10 -10.83
CA VAL A 228 1.26 5.01 -9.70
C VAL A 228 1.73 6.41 -10.13
N ALA A 229 1.99 6.63 -11.43
CA ALA A 229 2.38 7.94 -11.97
C ALA A 229 1.28 9.00 -11.86
N ALA A 230 0.01 8.59 -11.70
CA ALA A 230 -1.13 9.48 -11.52
C ALA A 230 -1.24 10.08 -10.10
N SER A 231 -0.25 9.84 -9.24
CA SER A 231 -0.23 10.35 -7.86
C SER A 231 -0.06 11.87 -7.80
N ASP A 232 -0.53 12.49 -6.71
CA ASP A 232 -0.45 13.94 -6.50
C ASP A 232 1.00 14.46 -6.42
N PRO A 233 1.45 15.33 -7.35
CA PRO A 233 2.82 15.83 -7.37
C PRO A 233 3.18 16.67 -6.13
N GLY A 234 2.23 17.41 -5.57
CA GLY A 234 2.46 18.26 -4.40
C GLY A 234 2.89 17.43 -3.18
N LEU A 235 2.17 16.36 -2.90
CA LEU A 235 2.48 15.39 -1.85
C LEU A 235 3.81 14.67 -2.12
N TRP A 236 4.04 14.20 -3.35
CA TRP A 236 5.24 13.43 -3.66
C TRP A 236 6.53 14.26 -3.61
N VAL A 237 6.49 15.56 -3.92
CA VAL A 237 7.63 16.46 -3.69
C VAL A 237 8.01 16.49 -2.22
N GLN A 238 7.03 16.51 -1.30
CA GLN A 238 7.30 16.50 0.14
C GLN A 238 7.86 15.15 0.60
N ILE A 239 7.27 14.04 0.15
CA ILE A 239 7.73 12.68 0.49
C ILE A 239 9.18 12.46 0.02
N LEU A 240 9.48 12.79 -1.23
CA LEU A 240 10.80 12.60 -1.82
C LEU A 240 11.82 13.56 -1.21
N GLY A 241 11.44 14.81 -0.96
CA GLY A 241 12.30 15.78 -0.29
C GLY A 241 12.68 15.32 1.12
N ALA A 242 11.72 14.82 1.89
CA ALA A 242 11.95 14.35 3.25
C ALA A 242 12.76 13.05 3.34
N ASN A 243 12.79 12.23 2.28
CA ASN A 243 13.55 10.97 2.25
C ASN A 243 14.66 10.94 1.18
N ALA A 244 15.12 12.11 0.73
CA ALA A 244 16.02 12.24 -0.41
C ALA A 244 17.33 11.44 -0.23
N GLU A 245 17.88 11.43 0.98
CA GLU A 245 19.13 10.72 1.29
C GLU A 245 19.03 9.20 1.07
N ARG A 246 17.85 8.60 1.26
CA ARG A 246 17.64 7.15 1.13
C ARG A 246 17.17 6.79 -0.27
N VAL A 247 16.40 7.67 -0.91
CA VAL A 247 15.91 7.48 -2.29
C VAL A 247 17.03 7.62 -3.31
N ARG A 248 17.95 8.58 -3.13
CA ARG A 248 19.00 8.86 -4.11
C ARG A 248 19.88 7.64 -4.44
N PRO A 249 20.43 6.89 -3.47
CA PRO A 249 21.23 5.71 -3.77
C PRO A 249 20.47 4.63 -4.55
N VAL A 250 19.17 4.44 -4.28
CA VAL A 250 18.33 3.48 -5.01
C VAL A 250 18.19 3.90 -6.48
N LEU A 251 17.91 5.17 -6.74
CA LEU A 251 17.80 5.69 -8.10
C LEU A 251 19.14 5.66 -8.85
N GLN A 252 20.26 5.87 -8.15
CA GLN A 252 21.60 5.75 -8.73
C GLN A 252 21.90 4.31 -9.14
N ALA A 253 21.60 3.32 -8.30
CA ALA A 253 21.76 1.91 -8.65
C ALA A 253 20.93 1.52 -9.87
N ILE A 254 19.66 1.96 -9.92
CA ILE A 254 18.78 1.73 -11.09
C ILE A 254 19.36 2.37 -12.36
N ARG A 255 19.87 3.60 -12.25
CA ARG A 255 20.52 4.27 -13.39
C ARG A 255 21.74 3.49 -13.87
N ASP A 256 22.60 3.05 -12.96
CA ASP A 256 23.84 2.35 -13.32
C ASP A 256 23.53 0.99 -14.00
N GLU A 257 22.49 0.27 -13.55
CA GLU A 257 21.98 -0.94 -14.23
C GLU A 257 21.37 -0.63 -15.61
N LEU A 258 20.61 0.47 -15.71
CA LEU A 258 20.02 0.94 -16.96
C LEU A 258 21.10 1.32 -17.98
N ASP A 259 22.15 2.01 -17.56
CA ASP A 259 23.28 2.38 -18.41
C ASP A 259 23.96 1.12 -18.99
N GLY A 260 24.14 0.08 -18.17
CA GLY A 260 24.66 -1.22 -18.63
C GLY A 260 23.78 -1.89 -19.69
N VAL A 261 22.45 -1.80 -19.57
CA VAL A 261 21.51 -2.30 -20.58
C VAL A 261 21.55 -1.44 -21.85
N ILE A 262 21.63 -0.12 -21.72
CA ILE A 262 21.75 0.81 -22.85
C ILE A 262 23.02 0.51 -23.66
N ASP A 263 24.16 0.33 -22.98
CA ASP A 263 25.44 0.00 -23.61
C ASP A 263 25.36 -1.34 -24.35
N ALA A 264 24.74 -2.36 -23.75
CA ALA A 264 24.52 -3.66 -24.40
C ALA A 264 23.61 -3.55 -25.65
N LEU A 265 22.60 -2.68 -25.62
CA LEU A 265 21.68 -2.48 -26.75
C LEU A 265 22.29 -1.63 -27.87
N ALA A 266 23.42 -0.94 -27.64
CA ALA A 266 24.13 -0.20 -28.68
C ALA A 266 24.76 -1.14 -29.74
N ASP A 267 25.19 -2.34 -29.34
CA ASP A 267 25.57 -3.44 -30.22
C ASP A 267 25.06 -4.79 -29.67
N PRO A 268 23.81 -5.17 -30.00
CA PRO A 268 23.16 -6.35 -29.43
C PRO A 268 23.86 -7.68 -29.78
N VAL A 269 24.68 -7.71 -30.83
CA VAL A 269 25.40 -8.92 -31.28
C VAL A 269 26.84 -8.98 -30.81
N ALA A 270 27.35 -7.91 -30.20
CA ALA A 270 28.68 -7.91 -29.58
C ALA A 270 28.79 -8.99 -28.51
N SER A 271 30.02 -9.51 -28.37
CA SER A 271 30.34 -10.47 -27.32
C SER A 271 30.05 -9.84 -25.94
N GLY A 272 29.12 -10.44 -25.20
CA GLY A 272 28.72 -9.98 -23.86
C GLY A 272 27.38 -9.22 -23.82
N SER A 273 26.92 -8.60 -24.91
CA SER A 273 25.67 -7.82 -24.90
C SER A 273 24.42 -8.66 -24.59
N PRO A 274 24.19 -9.84 -25.22
CA PRO A 274 23.05 -10.68 -24.86
C PRO A 274 23.07 -11.13 -23.40
N ARG A 275 24.29 -11.37 -22.87
CA ARG A 275 24.49 -11.79 -21.48
C ARG A 275 24.14 -10.66 -20.51
N ALA A 276 24.57 -9.43 -20.78
CA ALA A 276 24.27 -8.28 -19.92
C ALA A 276 22.76 -8.03 -19.80
N VAL A 277 22.04 -8.09 -20.93
CA VAL A 277 20.56 -7.98 -20.93
C VAL A 277 19.92 -9.12 -20.15
N ALA A 278 20.36 -10.36 -20.39
CA ALA A 278 19.82 -11.54 -19.68
C ALA A 278 20.08 -11.49 -18.17
N GLU A 279 21.25 -11.02 -17.73
CA GLU A 279 21.60 -10.85 -16.32
C GLU A 279 20.73 -9.77 -15.65
N ALA A 280 20.48 -8.65 -16.32
CA ALA A 280 19.56 -7.61 -15.83
C ALA A 280 18.13 -8.15 -15.66
N MET A 281 17.61 -8.83 -16.70
CA MET A 281 16.27 -9.44 -16.64
C MET A 281 16.17 -10.53 -15.55
N SER A 282 17.18 -11.39 -15.42
CA SER A 282 17.22 -12.44 -14.41
C SER A 282 17.26 -11.86 -13.00
N SER A 283 18.03 -10.79 -12.80
CA SER A 283 18.08 -10.07 -11.52
C SER A 283 16.72 -9.47 -11.15
N GLY A 284 15.98 -8.91 -12.13
CA GLY A 284 14.59 -8.47 -11.96
C GLY A 284 13.66 -9.61 -11.55
N ASN A 285 13.73 -10.77 -12.22
CA ASN A 285 12.94 -11.96 -11.90
C ASN A 285 13.19 -12.45 -10.46
N VAL A 286 14.46 -12.48 -10.04
CA VAL A 286 14.85 -12.81 -8.66
C VAL A 286 14.29 -11.77 -7.67
N GLY A 287 14.33 -10.49 -8.03
CA GLY A 287 13.78 -9.40 -7.21
C GLY A 287 12.28 -9.57 -6.96
N VAL A 288 11.49 -9.76 -8.01
CA VAL A 288 10.03 -9.95 -7.91
C VAL A 288 9.68 -11.20 -7.12
N ALA A 289 10.40 -12.30 -7.31
CA ALA A 289 10.19 -13.55 -6.57
C ALA A 289 10.41 -13.45 -5.05
N ARG A 290 11.00 -12.35 -4.56
CA ARG A 290 11.18 -12.09 -3.12
C ARG A 290 9.98 -11.40 -2.47
N LEU A 291 9.04 -10.85 -3.26
CA LEU A 291 7.84 -10.22 -2.73
C LEU A 291 6.91 -11.27 -2.10
N PRO A 292 6.23 -10.96 -0.98
CA PRO A 292 5.30 -11.88 -0.34
C PRO A 292 4.04 -12.11 -1.20
N GLY A 293 3.50 -13.34 -1.19
CA GLY A 293 2.21 -13.66 -1.81
C GLY A 293 1.00 -13.22 -0.98
N LYS A 294 -0.23 -13.46 -1.47
CA LYS A 294 -1.51 -13.01 -0.84
C LYS A 294 -1.70 -13.40 0.63
N HIS A 295 -1.02 -14.44 1.11
CA HIS A 295 -1.08 -14.91 2.50
C HIS A 295 0.20 -14.65 3.31
N GLY A 296 1.07 -13.72 2.88
CA GLY A 296 2.31 -13.38 3.59
C GLY A 296 3.37 -14.49 3.61
N THR A 297 3.08 -15.66 3.04
CA THR A 297 4.00 -16.79 2.91
C THR A 297 4.71 -16.74 1.57
N ARG A 298 6.02 -17.03 1.58
CA ARG A 298 6.80 -17.22 0.35
C ARG A 298 6.38 -18.54 -0.29
N LYS A 299 5.53 -18.48 -1.31
CA LYS A 299 5.34 -19.60 -2.22
C LYS A 299 5.75 -19.13 -3.61
N ARG A 300 6.60 -19.94 -4.28
CA ARG A 300 6.70 -19.86 -5.74
C ARG A 300 5.30 -20.15 -6.26
N PHE A 301 4.81 -19.36 -7.21
CA PHE A 301 3.55 -19.64 -7.86
C PHE A 301 3.82 -20.25 -9.23
N SER A 302 2.94 -21.14 -9.64
CA SER A 302 2.83 -21.60 -11.01
C SER A 302 1.73 -20.82 -11.70
N ASN A 303 2.00 -20.34 -12.92
CA ASN A 303 1.06 -19.53 -13.68
C ASN A 303 0.47 -20.35 -14.84
N ILE A 304 -0.84 -20.45 -14.88
CA ILE A 304 -1.59 -21.13 -15.93
C ILE A 304 -2.34 -20.09 -16.74
N VAL A 305 -2.15 -20.08 -18.05
CA VAL A 305 -2.79 -19.13 -18.96
C VAL A 305 -3.98 -19.80 -19.63
N VAL A 306 -5.18 -19.30 -19.34
CA VAL A 306 -6.45 -19.79 -19.87
C VAL A 306 -7.04 -18.78 -20.85
N LEU A 307 -7.32 -19.22 -22.08
CA LEU A 307 -7.98 -18.41 -23.09
C LEU A 307 -9.50 -18.53 -22.94
N ILE A 308 -10.14 -17.40 -22.65
CA ILE A 308 -11.59 -17.30 -22.51
C ILE A 308 -12.19 -16.54 -23.69
N ASP A 309 -13.41 -16.86 -24.09
CA ASP A 309 -14.13 -16.03 -25.05
C ASP A 309 -14.57 -14.72 -24.39
N ASP A 310 -14.54 -13.60 -25.12
CA ASP A 310 -15.02 -12.31 -24.64
C ASP A 310 -16.56 -12.25 -24.68
N THR A 311 -17.20 -13.10 -23.86
CA THR A 311 -18.66 -13.18 -23.71
C THR A 311 -19.05 -13.19 -22.23
N PRO A 312 -20.24 -12.66 -21.88
CA PRO A 312 -20.69 -12.60 -20.49
C PRO A 312 -20.68 -13.98 -19.81
N GLY A 313 -20.03 -14.05 -18.64
CA GLY A 313 -20.03 -15.24 -17.78
C GLY A 313 -18.83 -16.17 -17.95
N GLN A 314 -18.00 -16.01 -18.97
CA GLN A 314 -16.84 -16.90 -19.21
C GLN A 314 -15.83 -16.89 -18.06
N LEU A 315 -15.41 -15.71 -17.60
CA LEU A 315 -14.53 -15.60 -16.43
C LEU A 315 -15.16 -16.18 -15.16
N ALA A 316 -16.47 -15.96 -14.96
CA ALA A 316 -17.17 -16.50 -13.80
C ALA A 316 -17.25 -18.04 -13.84
N GLN A 317 -17.45 -18.62 -15.03
CA GLN A 317 -17.44 -20.05 -15.25
C GLN A 317 -16.06 -20.64 -14.92
N LEU A 318 -14.98 -20.04 -15.44
CA LEU A 318 -13.61 -20.45 -15.13
C LEU A 318 -13.36 -20.46 -13.62
N LEU A 319 -13.69 -19.36 -12.92
CA LEU A 319 -13.51 -19.25 -11.48
C LEU A 319 -14.35 -20.26 -10.68
N MET A 320 -15.59 -20.50 -11.11
CA MET A 320 -16.47 -21.49 -10.50
C MET A 320 -15.90 -22.90 -10.63
N GLU A 321 -15.40 -23.25 -11.81
CA GLU A 321 -14.85 -24.59 -12.08
C GLU A 321 -13.54 -24.81 -11.32
N ILE A 322 -12.65 -23.83 -11.25
CA ILE A 322 -11.45 -23.87 -10.38
C ILE A 322 -11.87 -24.10 -8.91
N GLY A 323 -12.90 -23.41 -8.44
CA GLY A 323 -13.47 -23.62 -7.11
C GLY A 323 -14.02 -25.04 -6.90
N GLN A 324 -14.65 -25.64 -7.91
CA GLN A 324 -15.16 -27.02 -7.86
C GLN A 324 -14.04 -28.07 -7.85
N ILE A 325 -12.93 -27.81 -8.55
CA ILE A 325 -11.71 -28.64 -8.49
C ILE A 325 -11.10 -28.56 -7.08
N GLY A 326 -11.40 -27.52 -6.32
CA GLY A 326 -10.87 -27.30 -4.98
C GLY A 326 -9.43 -26.80 -5.02
N VAL A 327 -9.10 -25.96 -6.00
CA VAL A 327 -7.82 -25.25 -6.10
C VAL A 327 -8.02 -23.80 -5.66
N ASN A 328 -7.15 -23.32 -4.78
CA ASN A 328 -7.16 -21.93 -4.36
C ASN A 328 -6.40 -21.06 -5.37
N LEU A 329 -6.94 -19.89 -5.70
CA LEU A 329 -6.27 -18.94 -6.58
C LEU A 329 -5.46 -17.93 -5.80
N GLU A 330 -4.16 -17.90 -6.07
CA GLU A 330 -3.20 -17.01 -5.43
C GLU A 330 -3.14 -15.67 -6.16
N ASP A 331 -3.27 -15.63 -7.48
CA ASP A 331 -3.45 -14.39 -8.25
C ASP A 331 -4.26 -14.62 -9.52
N LEU A 332 -4.82 -13.53 -10.05
CA LEU A 332 -5.49 -13.53 -11.34
C LEU A 332 -5.19 -12.25 -12.09
N ARG A 333 -4.76 -12.39 -13.34
CA ARG A 333 -4.63 -11.27 -14.29
C ARG A 333 -5.50 -11.54 -15.50
N LEU A 334 -6.17 -10.51 -15.97
CA LEU A 334 -7.00 -10.55 -17.17
C LEU A 334 -6.46 -9.53 -18.16
N GLU A 335 -6.03 -10.01 -19.31
CA GLU A 335 -5.66 -9.18 -20.45
C GLU A 335 -6.69 -9.36 -21.57
N HIS A 336 -6.98 -8.26 -22.28
CA HIS A 336 -7.81 -8.29 -23.49
C HIS A 336 -6.90 -8.10 -24.69
N SER A 337 -7.03 -8.95 -25.70
CA SER A 337 -6.31 -8.77 -26.96
C SER A 337 -6.96 -7.65 -27.77
N PRO A 338 -6.23 -6.59 -28.17
CA PRO A 338 -6.77 -5.57 -29.05
C PRO A 338 -7.22 -6.18 -30.38
N GLY A 339 -8.52 -6.11 -30.68
CA GLY A 339 -9.07 -6.55 -31.98
C GLY A 339 -9.41 -8.03 -32.11
N ALA A 340 -9.32 -8.83 -31.04
CA ALA A 340 -9.82 -10.21 -31.02
C ALA A 340 -10.80 -10.41 -29.84
N PRO A 341 -11.93 -11.11 -30.03
CA PRO A 341 -12.93 -11.36 -28.97
C PRO A 341 -12.47 -12.48 -28.01
N ILE A 342 -11.25 -12.37 -27.50
CA ILE A 342 -10.60 -13.35 -26.63
C ILE A 342 -9.99 -12.62 -25.44
N GLY A 343 -10.32 -13.09 -24.24
CA GLY A 343 -9.65 -12.73 -23.00
C GLY A 343 -8.55 -13.73 -22.66
N ILE A 344 -7.43 -13.25 -22.16
CA ILE A 344 -6.32 -14.07 -21.66
C ILE A 344 -6.34 -13.95 -20.14
N VAL A 345 -6.64 -15.06 -19.46
CA VAL A 345 -6.67 -15.13 -18.00
C VAL A 345 -5.42 -15.85 -17.52
N GLU A 346 -4.51 -15.15 -16.87
CA GLU A 346 -3.39 -15.76 -16.17
C GLU A 346 -3.82 -16.03 -14.72
N VAL A 347 -3.73 -17.28 -14.31
CA VAL A 347 -4.12 -17.76 -13.00
C VAL A 347 -2.88 -18.26 -12.26
N SER A 348 -2.57 -17.66 -11.12
CA SER A 348 -1.45 -18.10 -10.27
C SER A 348 -1.96 -19.03 -9.17
N VAL A 349 -1.33 -20.20 -9.05
CA VAL A 349 -1.62 -21.23 -8.04
C VAL A 349 -0.35 -21.69 -7.34
N VAL A 350 -0.50 -22.43 -6.24
CA VAL A 350 0.64 -23.10 -5.62
C VAL A 350 1.15 -24.24 -6.51
N PRO A 351 2.46 -24.55 -6.55
CA PRO A 351 3.02 -25.49 -7.54
C PRO A 351 2.47 -26.90 -7.39
N GLU A 352 2.03 -27.27 -6.19
CA GLU A 352 1.42 -28.56 -5.91
C GLU A 352 0.05 -28.75 -6.60
N ASP A 353 -0.63 -27.65 -6.93
CA ASP A 353 -1.95 -27.66 -7.59
C ASP A 353 -1.87 -27.50 -9.11
N GLU A 354 -0.71 -27.14 -9.66
CA GLU A 354 -0.54 -26.80 -11.09
C GLU A 354 -1.01 -27.91 -12.03
N GLN A 355 -0.41 -29.10 -11.91
CA GLN A 355 -0.72 -30.21 -12.83
C GLN A 355 -2.19 -30.63 -12.72
N ARG A 356 -2.71 -30.69 -11.49
CA ARG A 356 -4.11 -31.03 -11.22
C ARG A 356 -5.07 -30.04 -11.87
N LEU A 357 -4.75 -28.74 -11.80
CA LEU A 357 -5.59 -27.71 -12.38
C LEU A 357 -5.52 -27.71 -13.91
N LEU A 358 -4.33 -27.94 -14.49
CA LEU A 358 -4.17 -28.10 -15.94
C LEU A 358 -5.04 -29.23 -16.48
N ASP A 359 -4.89 -30.43 -15.92
CA ASP A 359 -5.59 -31.64 -16.39
C ASP A 359 -7.12 -31.47 -16.33
N GLU A 360 -7.64 -30.94 -15.22
CA GLU A 360 -9.08 -30.75 -15.01
C GLU A 360 -9.67 -29.62 -15.88
N LEU A 361 -8.92 -28.54 -16.12
CA LEU A 361 -9.38 -27.47 -17.00
C LEU A 361 -9.40 -27.93 -18.47
N GLU A 362 -8.41 -28.70 -18.91
CA GLU A 362 -8.41 -29.32 -20.25
C GLU A 362 -9.58 -30.30 -20.41
N GLU A 363 -9.86 -31.14 -19.41
CA GLU A 363 -11.00 -32.07 -19.44
C GLU A 363 -12.34 -31.34 -19.52
N ARG A 364 -12.44 -30.16 -18.88
CA ARG A 364 -13.61 -29.28 -18.95
C ARG A 364 -13.69 -28.45 -20.23
N GLY A 365 -12.73 -28.60 -21.13
CA GLY A 365 -12.72 -27.97 -22.45
C GLY A 365 -12.14 -26.55 -22.49
N TRP A 366 -11.45 -26.12 -21.44
CA TRP A 366 -10.73 -24.85 -21.47
C TRP A 366 -9.52 -24.93 -22.40
N ARG A 367 -9.26 -23.83 -23.10
CA ARG A 367 -8.06 -23.69 -23.93
C ARG A 367 -6.93 -23.14 -23.07
N ILE A 368 -5.95 -23.97 -22.77
CA ILE A 368 -4.77 -23.58 -22.01
C ILE A 368 -3.66 -23.20 -23.00
N ALA A 369 -3.06 -22.03 -22.83
CA ALA A 369 -1.87 -21.64 -23.55
C ALA A 369 -0.65 -22.16 -22.78
N ALA A 370 0.28 -22.81 -23.49
CA ALA A 370 1.56 -23.20 -22.90
C ALA A 370 2.27 -21.95 -22.36
N ALA A 371 2.73 -22.01 -21.10
CA ALA A 371 3.44 -20.92 -20.47
C ALA A 371 4.61 -20.46 -21.37
N TRP A 372 4.71 -19.15 -21.61
CA TRP A 372 5.88 -18.58 -22.26
C TRP A 372 7.06 -18.75 -21.31
N ALA A 373 7.97 -19.67 -21.65
CA ALA A 373 9.18 -19.95 -20.89
C ALA A 373 10.19 -18.78 -20.96
#